data_AF-A0A662I7M8-F1
#
_entry.id   AF-A0A662I7M8-F1
#
_cell.length_a   1.000
_cell.length_b   1.000
_cell.length_c   1.000
_cell.angle_alpha   90.00
_cell.angle_beta   90.00
_cell.angle_gamma   90.00
#
_symmetry.space_group_name_H-M   'P 1'
#
loop_
_entity.id
_entity.type
_entity.pdbx_description
1 polymer ?
#
loop_
_entity_poly.entity_id
_entity_poly.type
_entity_poly.pdbx_seq_one_letter_code
_entity_poly.pdbx_strand_id
1 'polypeptide(L)'
;MVQAIAQTLGRYGIQAEAAKPSQAKIEDKELVVIGSPIYEERAMKTVTSYIEKNKEKLASKKVAVFIVCMAQLAGKPGKLYAEKHYLPQLAKRLAREPDAAAMFRGWLIRPNPETLSQAEKWALKIAQLVKPKNTET
;
A
#
# COMPACT_ATOMS: atom_id res chain seq x y z
N MET A 1 -0.45 -9.57 -4.47
CA MET A 1 -0.01 -8.53 -3.52
C MET A 1 -1.13 -8.12 -2.56
N VAL A 2 -2.16 -7.41 -3.03
CA VAL A 2 -3.27 -6.92 -2.17
C VAL A 2 -3.92 -8.05 -1.36
N GLN A 3 -4.20 -9.19 -1.99
CA GLN A 3 -4.77 -10.36 -1.30
C GLN A 3 -3.87 -10.89 -0.17
N ALA A 4 -2.55 -10.95 -0.38
CA ALA A 4 -1.60 -11.41 0.64
C ALA A 4 -1.55 -10.45 1.84
N ILE A 5 -1.61 -9.14 1.59
CA ILE A 5 -1.70 -8.12 2.65
C ILE A 5 -3.01 -8.29 3.42
N ALA A 6 -4.15 -8.37 2.74
CA ALA A 6 -5.46 -8.53 3.37
C ALA A 6 -5.57 -9.81 4.21
N GLN A 7 -5.13 -10.95 3.67
CA GLN A 7 -5.08 -12.23 4.40
C GLN A 7 -4.17 -12.15 5.63
N THR A 8 -3.03 -11.45 5.53
CA THR A 8 -2.13 -11.27 6.66
C THR A 8 -2.73 -10.40 7.74
N LEU A 9 -3.39 -9.30 7.39
CA LEU A 9 -4.14 -8.49 8.35
C LEU A 9 -5.24 -9.32 9.04
N GLY A 10 -5.97 -10.14 8.26
CA GLY A 10 -6.98 -11.06 8.78
C GLY A 10 -6.45 -12.06 9.80
N ARG A 11 -5.30 -12.69 9.52
CA ARG A 11 -4.61 -13.59 10.47
C ARG A 11 -4.24 -12.91 11.79
N TYR A 12 -4.15 -11.58 11.80
CA TYR A 12 -3.79 -10.78 12.98
C TYR A 12 -4.99 -10.10 13.65
N GLY A 13 -6.21 -10.52 13.30
CA GLY A 13 -7.46 -10.05 13.90
C GLY A 13 -8.00 -8.75 13.30
N ILE A 14 -7.46 -8.30 12.17
CA ILE A 14 -7.95 -7.10 11.47
C ILE A 14 -8.81 -7.54 10.29
N GLN A 15 -10.11 -7.21 10.32
CA GLN A 15 -10.99 -7.46 9.19
C GLN A 15 -10.59 -6.57 8.00
N ALA A 16 -10.04 -7.20 6.96
CA ALA A 16 -9.56 -6.51 5.77
C ALA A 16 -10.25 -7.05 4.51
N GLU A 17 -10.63 -6.15 3.62
CA GLU A 17 -11.24 -6.47 2.33
C GLU A 17 -10.34 -5.93 1.21
N ALA A 18 -10.05 -6.78 0.22
CA ALA A 18 -9.32 -6.40 -0.96
C ALA A 18 -10.30 -6.08 -2.10
N ALA A 19 -10.31 -4.83 -2.58
CA ALA A 19 -11.21 -4.40 -3.64
C ALA A 19 -10.45 -3.62 -4.74
N LYS A 20 -11.05 -3.57 -5.93
CA LYS A 20 -10.61 -2.64 -6.99
C LYS A 20 -10.99 -1.21 -6.61
N PRO A 21 -10.29 -0.17 -7.13
CA PRO A 21 -10.64 1.22 -6.83
C PRO A 21 -12.09 1.60 -7.15
N SER A 22 -12.70 0.99 -8.16
CA SER A 22 -14.10 1.23 -8.53
C SER A 22 -15.13 0.66 -7.54
N GLN A 23 -14.71 -0.24 -6.64
CA GLN A 23 -15.58 -0.98 -5.71
C GLN A 23 -15.25 -0.70 -4.25
N ALA A 24 -14.05 -0.16 -3.98
CA ALA A 24 -13.58 0.08 -2.62
C ALA A 24 -14.38 1.18 -1.92
N LYS A 25 -14.77 0.90 -0.66
CA LYS A 25 -15.45 1.82 0.26
C LYS A 25 -14.50 2.18 1.41
N ILE A 26 -14.61 3.40 1.93
CA ILE A 26 -13.68 3.95 2.95
C ILE A 26 -14.34 4.48 4.20
N GLU A 27 -15.66 4.63 4.17
CA GLU A 27 -16.48 5.24 5.23
C GLU A 27 -16.20 4.57 6.59
N ASP A 28 -16.34 3.25 6.63
CA ASP A 28 -16.26 2.45 7.86
C ASP A 28 -14.86 1.84 8.09
N LYS A 29 -13.84 2.32 7.39
CA LYS A 29 -12.47 1.80 7.53
C LYS A 29 -11.66 2.70 8.45
N GLU A 30 -10.85 2.12 9.32
CA GLU A 30 -9.87 2.87 10.15
C GLU A 30 -8.52 2.99 9.43
N LEU A 31 -8.13 1.93 8.71
CA LEU A 31 -6.95 1.84 7.88
C LEU A 31 -7.35 1.62 6.42
N VAL A 32 -6.76 2.43 5.52
CA VAL A 32 -6.87 2.27 4.08
C VAL A 32 -5.49 1.98 3.50
N VAL A 33 -5.35 0.84 2.81
CA VAL A 33 -4.11 0.44 2.15
C VAL A 33 -4.27 0.60 0.64
N ILE A 34 -3.48 1.48 0.02
CA ILE A 34 -3.61 1.84 -1.39
C ILE A 34 -2.38 1.39 -2.17
N GLY A 35 -2.58 0.47 -3.11
CA GLY A 35 -1.52 -0.11 -3.92
C GLY A 35 -1.65 0.25 -5.39
N SER A 36 -0.53 0.49 -6.08
CA SER A 36 -0.52 0.66 -7.54
C SER A 36 0.65 -0.06 -8.20
N PRO A 37 0.44 -0.85 -9.28
CA PRO A 37 1.56 -1.22 -10.13
C PRO A 37 2.06 0.02 -10.88
N ILE A 38 3.35 0.01 -11.20
CA ILE A 38 3.97 1.02 -12.06
C ILE A 38 4.03 0.47 -13.49
N TYR A 39 3.33 1.14 -14.40
CA TYR A 39 3.35 0.88 -15.83
C TYR A 39 3.76 2.16 -16.55
N GLU A 40 4.69 2.06 -17.51
CA GLU A 40 5.19 3.21 -18.26
C GLU A 40 5.61 4.38 -17.35
N GLU A 41 6.40 4.09 -16.31
CA GLU A 41 6.90 5.07 -15.31
C GLU A 41 5.81 5.73 -14.43
N ARG A 42 4.57 5.23 -14.47
CA ARG A 42 3.43 5.86 -13.80
C ARG A 42 2.62 4.88 -12.95
N ALA A 43 2.17 5.38 -11.80
CA ALA A 43 1.10 4.73 -11.05
C ALA A 43 -0.19 4.72 -11.89
N MET A 44 -0.95 3.63 -11.80
CA MET A 44 -2.22 3.52 -12.54
C MET A 44 -3.16 4.69 -12.26
N LYS A 45 -3.70 5.27 -13.34
CA LYS A 45 -4.65 6.40 -13.29
C LYS A 45 -5.87 6.09 -12.43
N THR A 46 -6.38 4.86 -12.49
CA THR A 46 -7.52 4.42 -11.68
C THR A 46 -7.25 4.52 -10.18
N VAL A 47 -6.00 4.28 -9.75
CA VAL A 47 -5.59 4.38 -8.35
C VAL A 47 -5.40 5.85 -7.97
N THR A 48 -4.71 6.64 -8.80
CA THR A 48 -4.50 8.06 -8.51
C THR A 48 -5.80 8.85 -8.45
N SER A 49 -6.72 8.62 -9.41
CA SER A 49 -8.04 9.26 -9.41
C SER A 49 -8.90 8.82 -8.24
N TYR A 50 -8.75 7.58 -7.75
CA TYR A 50 -9.41 7.14 -6.53
C TYR A 50 -8.91 7.89 -5.30
N ILE A 51 -7.60 8.10 -5.18
CA ILE A 51 -7.01 8.90 -4.10
C ILE A 51 -7.55 10.32 -4.15
N GLU A 52 -7.51 10.96 -5.32
CA GLU A 52 -7.95 12.34 -5.52
C GLU A 52 -9.44 12.52 -5.19
N LYS A 53 -10.31 11.63 -5.69
CA LYS A 53 -11.76 11.66 -5.42
C LYS A 53 -12.10 11.51 -3.94
N ASN A 54 -11.27 10.80 -3.19
CA ASN A 54 -11.49 10.50 -1.77
C ASN A 54 -10.55 11.28 -0.84
N LYS A 55 -9.85 12.30 -1.36
CA LYS A 55 -8.73 12.97 -0.66
C LYS A 55 -9.11 13.49 0.72
N GLU A 56 -10.26 14.16 0.83
CA GLU A 56 -10.77 14.71 2.09
C GLU A 56 -11.10 13.61 3.09
N LYS A 57 -11.81 12.57 2.65
CA LYS A 57 -12.14 11.41 3.50
C LYS A 57 -10.89 10.69 3.99
N LEU A 58 -9.85 10.57 3.14
CA LEU A 58 -8.58 9.93 3.49
C LEU A 58 -7.76 10.74 4.51
N ALA A 59 -8.02 12.05 4.64
CA ALA A 59 -7.24 12.91 5.55
C ALA A 59 -7.38 12.49 7.02
N SER A 60 -8.57 12.04 7.43
CA SER A 60 -8.88 11.61 8.80
C SER A 60 -8.63 10.12 9.07
N LYS A 61 -8.18 9.35 8.07
CA LYS A 61 -7.98 7.91 8.14
C LYS A 61 -6.50 7.58 8.29
N LYS A 62 -6.16 6.39 8.83
CA LYS A 62 -4.81 5.85 8.67
C LYS A 62 -4.63 5.40 7.22
N VAL A 63 -3.56 5.85 6.57
CA VAL A 63 -3.32 5.56 5.15
C VAL A 63 -1.95 4.95 4.98
N ALA A 64 -1.89 3.74 4.41
CA ALA A 64 -0.66 3.12 3.95
C ALA A 64 -0.66 3.05 2.43
N VAL A 65 0.45 3.39 1.78
CA VAL A 65 0.59 3.29 0.33
C VAL A 65 1.65 2.28 -0.04
N PHE A 66 1.50 1.62 -1.18
CA PHE A 66 2.58 0.85 -1.76
C PHE A 66 2.57 0.87 -3.28
N ILE A 67 3.74 0.59 -3.85
CA ILE A 67 3.89 0.39 -5.29
C ILE A 67 4.43 -1.01 -5.58
N VAL A 68 4.09 -1.54 -6.75
CA VAL A 68 4.66 -2.78 -7.29
C VAL A 68 5.37 -2.45 -8.59
N CYS A 69 6.67 -2.70 -8.69
CA CYS A 69 7.43 -2.40 -9.90
C CYS A 69 8.57 -3.38 -10.15
N MET A 70 9.07 -3.40 -11.39
CA MET A 70 10.21 -4.21 -11.80
C MET A 70 11.55 -3.46 -11.68
N ALA A 71 11.55 -2.19 -11.29
CA ALA A 71 12.78 -1.39 -11.17
C ALA A 71 13.81 -1.98 -10.19
N GLN A 72 13.36 -2.76 -9.20
CA GLN A 72 14.27 -3.50 -8.31
C GLN A 72 15.16 -4.53 -9.03
N LEU A 73 14.81 -4.94 -10.27
CA LEU A 73 15.68 -5.78 -11.10
C LEU A 73 17.00 -5.09 -11.45
N ALA A 74 17.02 -3.75 -11.48
CA ALA A 74 18.24 -2.96 -11.67
C ALA A 74 19.02 -2.75 -10.34
N GLY A 75 18.73 -3.54 -9.30
CA GLY A 75 19.40 -3.49 -8.01
C GLY A 75 19.13 -2.22 -7.21
N LYS A 76 20.10 -1.82 -6.38
CA LYS A 76 19.99 -0.67 -5.47
C LYS A 76 19.64 0.65 -6.18
N PRO A 77 20.25 1.02 -7.32
CA PRO A 77 19.89 2.25 -8.04
C PRO A 77 18.44 2.27 -8.50
N GLY A 78 17.95 1.18 -9.10
CA GLY A 78 16.56 1.08 -9.55
C GLY A 78 15.56 1.14 -8.41
N LYS A 79 15.88 0.52 -7.26
CA LYS A 79 15.11 0.65 -6.03
C LYS A 79 15.02 2.10 -5.54
N LEU A 80 16.16 2.79 -5.42
CA LEU A 80 16.20 4.19 -4.96
C LEU A 80 15.45 5.12 -5.91
N TYR A 81 15.61 4.90 -7.22
CA TYR A 81 14.86 5.63 -8.24
C TYR A 81 13.35 5.46 -8.04
N ALA A 82 12.88 4.22 -7.97
CA ALA A 82 11.46 3.92 -7.81
C ALA A 82 10.88 4.49 -6.50
N GLU A 83 11.62 4.42 -5.39
CA GLU A 83 11.22 5.04 -4.12
C GLU A 83 11.14 6.56 -4.22
N LYS A 84 12.09 7.20 -4.93
CA LYS A 84 12.11 8.66 -5.10
C LYS A 84 11.10 9.19 -6.12
N HIS A 85 10.76 8.40 -7.15
CA HIS A 85 9.98 8.87 -8.29
C HIS A 85 8.56 8.34 -8.33
N TYR A 86 8.32 7.10 -7.92
CA TYR A 86 7.00 6.47 -8.07
C TYR A 86 6.17 6.52 -6.80
N LEU A 87 6.76 6.27 -5.62
CA LEU A 87 6.02 6.39 -4.36
C LEU A 87 5.40 7.79 -4.16
N PRO A 88 6.10 8.90 -4.47
CA PRO A 88 5.51 10.22 -4.39
C PRO A 88 4.32 10.45 -5.31
N GLN A 89 4.15 9.65 -6.38
CA GLN A 89 2.97 9.74 -7.23
C GLN A 89 1.69 9.35 -6.46
N LEU A 90 1.79 8.47 -5.47
CA LEU A 90 0.66 8.18 -4.58
C LEU A 90 0.63 9.16 -3.41
N ALA A 91 1.76 9.35 -2.73
CA ALA A 91 1.82 10.12 -1.48
C ALA A 91 1.39 11.58 -1.66
N LYS A 92 1.89 12.28 -2.70
CA LYS A 92 1.57 13.71 -2.92
C LYS A 92 0.11 13.99 -3.27
N ARG A 93 -0.67 12.96 -3.59
CA ARG A 93 -2.11 13.09 -3.89
C ARG A 93 -2.98 13.04 -2.64
N LEU A 94 -2.45 12.51 -1.55
CA LEU A 94 -3.10 12.54 -0.25
C LEU A 94 -3.15 13.97 0.30
N ALA A 95 -4.05 14.21 1.25
CA ALA A 95 -4.11 15.48 1.97
C ALA A 95 -2.94 15.66 2.97
N ARG A 96 -2.30 14.55 3.36
CA ARG A 96 -1.17 14.48 4.28
C ARG A 96 -0.26 13.31 3.91
N GLU A 97 0.94 13.27 4.47
CA GLU A 97 1.84 12.12 4.31
C GLU A 97 1.17 10.82 4.79
N PRO A 98 1.39 9.69 4.08
CA PRO A 98 0.87 8.40 4.49
C PRO A 98 1.55 7.93 5.79
N ASP A 99 0.82 7.20 6.63
CA ASP A 99 1.33 6.59 7.86
C ASP A 99 2.36 5.48 7.59
N ALA A 100 2.33 4.89 6.39
CA ALA A 100 3.35 3.94 5.94
C ALA A 100 3.47 3.93 4.41
N ALA A 101 4.68 3.64 3.92
CA ALA A 101 4.96 3.45 2.50
C ALA A 101 5.80 2.19 2.29
N ALA A 102 5.59 1.50 1.17
CA ALA A 102 6.44 0.38 0.75
C ALA A 102 6.56 0.26 -0.77
N MET A 103 7.65 -0.33 -1.22
CA MET A 103 7.81 -0.78 -2.60
C MET A 103 8.06 -2.27 -2.61
N PHE A 104 7.35 -2.98 -3.49
CA PHE A 104 7.50 -4.41 -3.71
C PHE A 104 7.96 -4.69 -5.13
N ARG A 105 8.79 -5.74 -5.29
CA ARG A 105 9.19 -6.25 -6.59
C ARG A 105 8.01 -6.93 -7.28
N GLY A 106 7.74 -6.57 -8.53
CA GLY A 106 6.74 -7.22 -9.36
C GLY A 106 7.15 -8.62 -9.85
N TRP A 107 6.21 -9.32 -10.48
CA TRP A 107 6.45 -10.58 -11.17
C TRP A 107 5.52 -10.69 -12.39
N LEU A 108 5.94 -11.45 -13.40
CA LEU A 108 5.17 -11.64 -14.64
C LEU A 108 4.31 -12.91 -14.63
N ILE A 109 4.89 -14.04 -14.20
CA ILE A 109 4.25 -15.36 -14.34
C ILE A 109 3.77 -15.87 -12.97
N ARG A 110 4.70 -16.15 -12.05
CA ARG A 110 4.38 -16.67 -10.72
C ARG A 110 4.70 -15.65 -9.63
N PRO A 111 3.90 -15.60 -8.55
CA PRO A 111 4.22 -14.79 -7.39
C PRO A 111 5.63 -15.06 -6.88
N ASN A 112 6.37 -13.98 -6.59
CA ASN A 112 7.69 -14.08 -5.99
C ASN A 112 7.52 -14.32 -4.46
N PRO A 113 7.92 -15.48 -3.92
CA PRO A 113 7.69 -15.81 -2.51
C PRO A 113 8.39 -14.85 -1.54
N GLU A 114 9.59 -14.39 -1.88
CA GLU A 114 10.34 -13.42 -1.07
C GLU A 114 9.58 -12.09 -0.98
N THR A 115 9.05 -11.62 -2.11
CA THR A 115 8.26 -10.39 -2.16
C THR A 115 6.96 -10.53 -1.36
N LEU A 116 6.31 -11.70 -1.43
CA LEU A 116 5.15 -11.99 -0.59
C LEU A 116 5.53 -11.93 0.89
N SER A 117 6.62 -12.57 1.32
CA SER A 117 7.09 -12.50 2.71
C SER A 117 7.41 -11.07 3.15
N GLN A 118 8.00 -10.24 2.28
CA GLN A 118 8.22 -8.82 2.56
C GLN A 118 6.91 -8.07 2.75
N ALA A 119 5.90 -8.36 1.92
CA ALA A 119 4.57 -7.77 2.03
C ALA A 119 3.84 -8.20 3.30
N GLU A 120 3.99 -9.46 3.70
CA GLU A 120 3.46 -9.97 4.97
C GLU A 120 4.10 -9.23 6.15
N LYS A 121 5.44 -9.15 6.21
CA LYS A 121 6.16 -8.41 7.26
C LYS A 121 5.74 -6.94 7.31
N TRP A 122 5.53 -6.32 6.15
CA TRP A 122 5.02 -4.95 6.09
C TRP A 122 3.57 -4.83 6.56
N ALA A 123 2.71 -5.79 6.20
CA ALA A 123 1.33 -5.87 6.69
C ALA A 123 1.28 -5.94 8.23
N LEU A 124 2.21 -6.68 8.86
CA LEU A 124 2.32 -6.72 10.33
C LEU A 124 2.70 -5.38 10.94
N LYS A 125 3.57 -4.62 10.28
CA LYS A 125 3.94 -3.28 10.73
C LYS A 125 2.77 -2.31 10.66
N ILE A 126 2.03 -2.30 9.54
CA ILE A 126 0.88 -1.40 9.38
C ILE A 126 -0.32 -1.82 10.25
N ALA A 127 -0.43 -3.09 10.62
CA ALA A 127 -1.43 -3.55 11.59
C ALA A 127 -1.31 -2.81 12.94
N GLN A 128 -0.10 -2.43 13.34
CA GLN A 128 0.14 -1.69 14.58
C GLN A 128 -0.38 -0.25 14.53
N LEU A 129 -0.74 0.28 13.35
CA LEU A 129 -1.30 1.63 13.21
C LEU A 129 -2.73 1.74 13.76
N VAL A 130 -3.43 0.61 13.86
CA VAL A 130 -4.85 0.54 14.28
C VAL A 130 -5.08 -0.35 15.48
N LYS A 131 -4.07 -1.11 15.93
CA LYS A 131 -4.16 -1.77 17.23
C LYS A 131 -4.02 -0.71 18.33
N PRO A 132 -4.86 -0.75 19.37
CA PRO A 132 -4.64 0.09 20.54
C PRO A 132 -3.24 -0.21 21.07
N LYS A 133 -2.45 0.83 21.37
CA LYS A 133 -1.24 0.63 22.17
C LYS A 133 -1.69 -0.05 23.45
N ASN A 134 -1.18 -1.24 23.73
CA ASN A 134 -1.27 -1.77 25.08
C ASN A 134 -0.62 -0.72 25.97
N THR A 135 -1.43 -0.01 26.76
CA THR A 135 -0.94 0.72 27.92
C THR A 135 -0.40 -0.32 28.87
N GLU A 136 0.89 -0.63 28.74
CA GLU A 136 1.65 -1.19 29.84
C GLU A 136 1.48 -0.19 30.99
N THR A 137 0.78 -0.65 32.02
CA THR A 137 0.49 0.06 33.27
C THR A 137 1.56 -0.30 34.27
#